data_AF-A0A667YSK8-F1
#
_entry.id   AF-A0A667YSK8-F1
#
_cell.length_a   1.000
_cell.length_b   1.000
_cell.length_c   1.000
_cell.angle_alpha   90.00
_cell.angle_beta   90.00
_cell.angle_gamma   90.00
#
_symmetry.space_group_name_H-M   'P 1'
#
loop_
_entity.id
_entity.type
_entity.pdbx_description
1 polymer ?
#
loop_
_entity_poly.entity_id
_entity_poly.type
_entity_poly.pdbx_seq_one_letter_code
_entity_poly.pdbx_strand_id
1 'polypeptide(L)'
;MGFGRDLRNSHEGLLKLQDWELKLLETVKRFMTLRVKSDKEYAALLLSLSQQSERPDTADYVSTVSKSWAQVVRQTEQLGHVMRSHADELNCGPLHRLAALIRDKQQVKKSYQNLHQQLESQHHKVTRSDLDKLKATYRQLSRDATAAKDKYREALAKGQPLFFYCLITCCALQSY
;
A
#
# COMPACT_ATOMS: atom_id res chain seq x y z
N MET A 1 -19.93 4.42 5.12
CA MET A 1 -19.12 3.23 4.85
C MET A 1 -17.68 3.68 4.73
N GLY A 2 -16.75 3.09 5.48
CA GLY A 2 -15.34 3.45 5.44
C GLY A 2 -14.51 2.47 6.26
N PHE A 3 -13.35 2.06 5.72
CA PHE A 3 -12.51 1.01 6.31
C PHE A 3 -12.13 1.28 7.78
N GLY A 4 -11.94 2.55 8.17
CA GLY A 4 -11.61 2.91 9.56
C GLY A 4 -12.71 2.58 10.57
N ARG A 5 -13.98 2.57 10.15
CA ARG A 5 -15.13 2.20 10.99
C ARG A 5 -15.48 0.72 10.85
N ASP A 6 -15.47 0.23 9.61
CA ASP A 6 -16.06 -1.07 9.26
C ASP A 6 -15.04 -2.23 9.32
N LEU A 7 -13.73 -1.95 9.25
CA LEU A 7 -12.64 -2.93 9.18
C LEU A 7 -11.56 -2.73 10.26
N ARG A 8 -11.94 -2.17 11.41
CA ARG A 8 -11.01 -1.76 12.48
C ARG A 8 -10.04 -2.86 12.95
N ASN A 9 -10.46 -4.12 12.90
CA ASN A 9 -9.67 -5.29 13.33
C ASN A 9 -9.32 -6.24 12.17
N SER A 10 -9.34 -5.74 10.93
CA SER A 10 -9.20 -6.58 9.72
C SER A 10 -7.90 -6.29 8.97
N HIS A 11 -6.80 -6.07 9.70
CA HIS A 11 -5.48 -5.77 9.13
C HIS A 11 -5.07 -6.80 8.05
N GLU A 12 -5.14 -8.08 8.38
CA GLU A 12 -4.81 -9.18 7.45
C GLU A 12 -5.71 -9.20 6.21
N GLY A 13 -6.99 -8.86 6.36
CA GLY A 13 -7.93 -8.76 5.24
C GLY A 13 -7.55 -7.63 4.28
N LEU A 14 -7.14 -6.48 4.82
CA LEU A 14 -6.68 -5.33 4.04
C LEU A 14 -5.37 -5.63 3.30
N LEU A 15 -4.42 -6.32 3.94
CA LEU A 15 -3.18 -6.73 3.29
C LEU A 15 -3.44 -7.68 2.12
N LYS A 16 -4.28 -8.70 2.33
CA LYS A 16 -4.68 -9.63 1.26
C LYS A 16 -5.36 -8.91 0.11
N LEU A 17 -6.26 -7.97 0.40
CA LEU A 17 -6.92 -7.16 -0.62
C LEU A 17 -5.91 -6.38 -1.48
N GLN A 18 -4.94 -5.72 -0.83
CA GLN A 18 -3.87 -5.00 -1.53
C GLN A 18 -2.99 -5.93 -2.38
N ASP A 19 -2.71 -7.15 -1.90
CA ASP A 19 -1.99 -8.16 -2.68
C ASP A 19 -2.73 -8.62 -3.93
N TRP A 20 -4.04 -8.84 -3.81
CA TRP A 20 -4.88 -9.19 -4.96
C TRP A 20 -4.99 -8.05 -5.97
N GLU A 21 -5.11 -6.81 -5.49
CA GLU A 21 -5.12 -5.64 -6.36
C GLU A 21 -3.79 -5.49 -7.12
N LEU A 22 -2.65 -5.63 -6.45
CA LEU A 22 -1.33 -5.60 -7.10
C LEU A 22 -1.19 -6.73 -8.14
N LYS A 23 -1.64 -7.95 -7.80
CA LYS A 23 -1.62 -9.08 -8.73
C LYS A 23 -2.47 -8.81 -9.97
N LEU A 24 -3.66 -8.23 -9.79
CA LEU A 24 -4.54 -7.83 -10.90
C LEU A 24 -3.85 -6.79 -11.81
N LEU A 25 -3.25 -5.75 -11.22
CA LEU A 25 -2.56 -4.72 -12.00
C LEU A 25 -1.37 -5.29 -12.79
N GLU A 26 -0.62 -6.24 -12.22
CA GLU A 26 0.44 -6.95 -12.94
C GLU A 26 -0.11 -7.82 -14.08
N THR A 27 -1.26 -8.47 -13.90
CA THR A 27 -1.92 -9.20 -14.99
C THR A 27 -2.34 -8.25 -16.11
N VAL A 28 -2.96 -7.11 -15.79
CA VAL A 28 -3.34 -6.10 -16.79
C VAL A 28 -2.12 -5.56 -17.53
N LYS A 29 -1.02 -5.31 -16.82
CA LYS A 29 0.24 -4.86 -17.43
C LYS A 29 0.77 -5.89 -18.43
N ARG A 30 0.81 -7.18 -18.06
CA ARG A 30 1.23 -8.26 -18.97
C ARG A 30 0.33 -8.34 -20.20
N PHE A 31 -0.98 -8.23 -20.00
CA PHE A 31 -1.95 -8.22 -21.09
C PHE A 31 -1.70 -7.06 -22.06
N MET A 32 -1.52 -5.84 -21.54
CA MET A 32 -1.22 -4.66 -22.35
C MET A 32 0.12 -4.80 -23.08
N THR A 33 1.16 -5.32 -22.44
CA THR A 33 2.45 -5.60 -23.10
C THR A 33 2.29 -6.57 -24.27
N LEU A 34 1.50 -7.64 -24.08
CA LEU A 34 1.22 -8.59 -25.14
C LEU A 34 0.43 -7.94 -26.28
N ARG A 35 -0.54 -7.07 -25.95
CA ARG A 35 -1.32 -6.31 -26.93
C ARG A 35 -0.43 -5.40 -27.78
N VAL A 36 0.46 -4.64 -27.15
CA VAL A 36 1.46 -3.80 -27.86
C VAL A 36 2.28 -4.64 -28.84
N LYS A 37 2.77 -5.81 -28.39
CA LYS A 37 3.55 -6.71 -29.24
C LYS A 37 2.73 -7.21 -30.44
N SER A 38 1.53 -7.73 -30.17
CA SER A 38 0.63 -8.26 -31.19
C SER A 38 0.25 -7.20 -32.24
N ASP A 39 -0.06 -5.97 -31.80
CA ASP A 39 -0.47 -4.89 -32.70
C ASP A 39 0.70 -4.42 -33.57
N LYS A 40 1.94 -4.41 -33.03
CA LYS A 40 3.16 -4.14 -33.83
C LYS A 40 3.45 -5.21 -34.87
N GLU A 41 3.34 -6.48 -34.50
CA GLU A 41 3.52 -7.60 -35.42
C GLU A 41 2.47 -7.58 -36.53
N TYR A 42 1.20 -7.33 -36.18
CA TYR A 42 0.12 -7.21 -37.16
C TYR A 42 0.32 -6.02 -38.11
N ALA A 43 0.70 -4.85 -37.58
CA ALA A 43 1.05 -3.68 -38.39
C ALA A 43 2.19 -3.97 -39.38
N ALA A 44 3.22 -4.70 -38.95
CA ALA A 44 4.34 -5.08 -39.81
C ALA A 44 3.91 -6.02 -40.95
N LEU A 45 3.02 -6.97 -40.68
CA LEU A 45 2.47 -7.87 -41.69
C LEU A 45 1.63 -7.12 -42.73
N LEU A 46 0.77 -6.18 -42.31
CA LEU A 46 -0.03 -5.35 -43.21
C LEU A 46 0.85 -4.50 -44.15
N LEU A 47 1.88 -3.86 -43.61
CA LEU A 47 2.79 -3.01 -44.39
C LEU A 47 3.66 -3.85 -45.35
N SER A 48 4.07 -5.05 -44.95
CA SER A 48 4.78 -5.97 -45.85
C SER A 48 3.89 -6.44 -47.00
N LEU A 49 2.61 -6.74 -46.73
CA LEU A 49 1.65 -7.15 -47.74
C LEU A 49 1.37 -6.04 -48.76
N SER A 50 1.27 -4.77 -48.31
CA SER A 50 1.06 -3.64 -49.21
C SER A 50 2.25 -3.42 -50.13
N GLN A 51 3.49 -3.50 -49.60
CA GLN A 51 4.72 -3.37 -50.38
C GLN A 51 4.90 -4.47 -51.44
N GLN A 52 4.52 -5.71 -51.13
CA GLN A 52 4.58 -6.82 -52.09
C GLN A 52 3.53 -6.72 -53.21
N SER A 53 2.45 -5.95 -52.97
CA SER A 53 1.35 -5.77 -53.93
C SER A 53 1.58 -4.63 -54.91
N GLU A 54 2.58 -3.78 -54.67
CA GLU A 54 3.02 -2.77 -55.65
C GLU A 54 3.75 -3.47 -56.81
N ARG A 55 3.01 -3.75 -57.89
CA ARG A 55 3.63 -4.09 -59.18
C ARG A 55 3.98 -2.78 -59.90
N PRO A 56 5.19 -2.63 -60.45
CA PRO A 56 5.48 -1.53 -61.36
C PRO A 56 4.64 -1.72 -62.63
N ASP A 57 3.58 -0.91 -62.77
CA ASP A 57 2.75 -0.89 -63.97
C ASP A 57 3.56 -0.33 -65.14
N THR A 58 3.96 -1.19 -66.07
CA THR A 58 4.65 -0.85 -67.32
C THR A 58 3.68 -0.72 -68.51
N ALA A 59 2.37 -0.69 -68.26
CA ALA A 59 1.33 -0.70 -69.29
C ALA A 59 0.65 0.68 -69.43
N ASP A 60 0.47 1.14 -70.68
CA ASP A 60 -0.19 2.41 -71.02
C ASP A 60 -1.70 2.47 -70.67
N TYR A 61 -2.31 1.36 -70.24
CA TYR A 61 -3.73 1.27 -69.90
C TYR A 61 -3.98 0.71 -68.51
N VAL A 62 -4.56 1.53 -67.62
CA VAL A 62 -4.94 1.14 -66.25
C VAL A 62 -6.44 0.89 -66.17
N SER A 63 -6.83 -0.38 -65.98
CA SER A 63 -8.23 -0.78 -65.85
C SER A 63 -8.89 -0.25 -64.56
N THR A 64 -10.22 -0.13 -64.54
CA THR A 64 -10.99 0.18 -63.31
C THR A 64 -10.70 -0.82 -62.19
N VAL A 65 -10.49 -2.10 -62.54
CA VAL A 65 -10.11 -3.14 -61.59
C VAL A 65 -8.73 -2.86 -60.98
N SER A 66 -7.75 -2.42 -61.78
CA SER A 66 -6.43 -2.02 -61.28
C SER A 66 -6.52 -0.83 -60.31
N LYS A 67 -7.32 0.20 -60.66
CA LYS A 67 -7.55 1.35 -59.76
C LYS A 67 -8.18 0.94 -58.43
N SER A 68 -9.19 0.07 -58.46
CA SER A 68 -9.84 -0.46 -57.25
C SER A 68 -8.88 -1.31 -56.41
N TRP A 69 -8.03 -2.12 -57.05
CA TRP A 69 -7.01 -2.90 -56.36
C TRP A 69 -5.96 -2.01 -55.68
N ALA A 70 -5.43 -1.01 -56.38
CA ALA A 70 -4.51 -0.03 -55.81
C ALA A 70 -5.11 0.69 -54.60
N GLN A 71 -6.41 1.01 -54.65
CA GLN A 71 -7.12 1.58 -53.51
C GLN A 71 -7.17 0.63 -52.30
N VAL A 72 -7.41 -0.67 -52.51
CA VAL A 72 -7.39 -1.68 -51.44
C VAL A 72 -6.00 -1.79 -50.82
N VAL A 73 -4.94 -1.83 -51.63
CA VAL A 73 -3.54 -1.84 -51.15
C VAL A 73 -3.26 -0.61 -50.29
N ARG A 74 -3.62 0.59 -50.77
CA ARG A 74 -3.45 1.86 -50.04
C ARG A 74 -4.20 1.89 -48.70
N GLN A 75 -5.45 1.41 -48.67
CA GLN A 75 -6.21 1.34 -47.41
C GLN A 75 -5.61 0.34 -46.42
N THR A 76 -5.04 -0.76 -46.92
CA THR A 76 -4.36 -1.78 -46.10
C THR A 76 -3.08 -1.22 -45.48
N GLU A 77 -2.31 -0.44 -46.23
CA GLU A 77 -1.13 0.29 -45.74
C GLU A 77 -1.51 1.30 -44.64
N GLN A 78 -2.55 2.12 -44.88
CA GLN A 78 -3.06 3.08 -43.90
C GLN A 78 -3.48 2.40 -42.59
N LEU A 79 -4.16 1.25 -42.66
CA LEU A 79 -4.50 0.45 -41.49
C LEU A 79 -3.25 -0.03 -40.74
N GLY A 80 -2.20 -0.43 -41.46
CA GLY A 80 -0.90 -0.79 -40.88
C GLY A 80 -0.29 0.35 -40.06
N HIS A 81 -0.33 1.58 -40.58
CA HIS A 81 0.13 2.76 -39.85
C HIS A 81 -0.71 3.06 -38.61
N VAL A 82 -2.04 2.97 -38.70
CA VAL A 82 -2.95 3.17 -37.56
C VAL A 82 -2.67 2.15 -36.46
N MET A 83 -2.52 0.87 -36.80
CA MET A 83 -2.21 -0.19 -35.84
C MET A 83 -0.87 0.04 -35.12
N ARG A 84 0.14 0.52 -35.85
CA ARG A 84 1.43 0.90 -35.26
C ARG A 84 1.30 2.06 -34.28
N SER A 85 0.56 3.12 -34.66
CA SER A 85 0.31 4.28 -33.77
C SER A 85 -0.37 3.85 -32.48
N HIS A 86 -1.44 3.05 -32.58
CA HIS A 86 -2.16 2.55 -31.40
C HIS A 86 -1.24 1.74 -30.47
N ALA A 87 -0.36 0.90 -31.02
CA ALA A 87 0.58 0.13 -30.23
C ALA A 87 1.59 1.03 -29.51
N ASP A 88 2.09 2.08 -30.16
CA ASP A 88 3.02 3.04 -29.57
C ASP A 88 2.36 3.92 -28.51
N GLU A 89 1.15 4.42 -28.77
CA GLU A 89 0.34 5.19 -27.81
C GLU A 89 0.01 4.37 -26.56
N LEU A 90 -0.39 3.10 -26.73
CA LEU A 90 -0.62 2.17 -25.63
C LEU A 90 0.65 1.96 -24.80
N ASN A 91 1.80 1.82 -25.46
CA ASN A 91 3.08 1.54 -24.83
C ASN A 91 3.64 2.73 -24.04
N CYS A 92 3.60 3.95 -24.60
CA CYS A 92 4.16 5.13 -23.96
C CYS A 92 3.20 5.83 -22.99
N GLY A 93 1.89 5.66 -23.15
CA GLY A 93 0.87 6.29 -22.30
C GLY A 93 0.33 5.35 -21.20
N PRO A 94 -0.73 4.58 -21.47
CA PRO A 94 -1.39 3.75 -20.47
C PRO A 94 -0.46 2.74 -19.77
N LEU A 95 0.39 2.03 -20.52
CA LEU A 95 1.27 1.03 -19.94
C LEU A 95 2.31 1.64 -18.98
N HIS A 96 2.85 2.80 -19.33
CA HIS A 96 3.77 3.54 -18.45
C HIS A 96 3.08 4.01 -17.17
N ARG A 97 1.87 4.60 -17.29
CA ARG A 97 1.07 5.03 -16.14
C ARG A 97 0.69 3.87 -15.23
N LEU A 98 0.33 2.71 -15.79
CA LEU A 98 0.05 1.51 -15.04
C LEU A 98 1.29 1.01 -14.28
N ALA A 99 2.47 1.03 -14.92
CA ALA A 99 3.72 0.67 -14.25
C ALA A 99 4.06 1.62 -13.08
N ALA A 100 3.77 2.93 -13.22
CA ALA A 100 3.90 3.89 -12.13
C ALA A 100 2.92 3.59 -10.99
N LEU A 101 1.63 3.39 -11.31
CA LEU A 101 0.60 3.07 -10.34
C LEU A 101 0.93 1.82 -9.51
N ILE A 102 1.48 0.78 -10.14
CA ILE A 102 1.93 -0.44 -9.44
C ILE A 102 3.00 -0.11 -8.39
N ARG A 103 4.02 0.70 -8.76
CA ARG A 103 5.08 1.11 -7.83
C ARG A 103 4.52 1.93 -6.67
N ASP A 104 3.66 2.90 -6.98
CA ASP A 104 3.04 3.76 -5.98
C ASP A 104 2.19 2.94 -5.00
N LYS A 105 1.40 1.97 -5.50
CA LYS A 105 0.63 1.05 -4.66
C LYS A 105 1.51 0.16 -3.78
N GLN A 106 2.64 -0.32 -4.29
CA GLN A 106 3.61 -1.08 -3.48
C GLN A 106 4.20 -0.21 -2.36
N GLN A 107 4.49 1.06 -2.64
CA GLN A 107 4.97 2.00 -1.64
C GLN A 107 3.92 2.30 -0.57
N VAL A 108 2.66 2.55 -0.98
CA VAL A 108 1.55 2.77 -0.06
C VAL A 108 1.32 1.56 0.84
N LYS A 109 1.35 0.33 0.29
CA LYS A 109 1.24 -0.90 1.09
C LYS A 109 2.32 -0.97 2.17
N LYS A 110 3.59 -0.74 1.81
CA LYS A 110 4.70 -0.73 2.78
C LYS A 110 4.51 0.33 3.86
N SER A 111 4.11 1.54 3.47
CA SER A 111 3.85 2.64 4.41
C SER A 111 2.73 2.30 5.40
N TYR A 112 1.63 1.72 4.90
CA TYR A 112 0.53 1.24 5.74
C TYR A 112 0.98 0.17 6.75
N GLN A 113 1.76 -0.81 6.32
CA GLN A 113 2.28 -1.86 7.21
C GLN A 113 3.14 -1.28 8.33
N ASN A 114 4.05 -0.37 7.99
CA ASN A 114 4.91 0.29 8.96
C ASN A 114 4.10 1.10 9.98
N LEU A 115 3.12 1.88 9.51
CA LEU A 115 2.27 2.68 10.38
C LEU A 115 1.42 1.80 11.31
N HIS A 116 0.88 0.70 10.79
CA HIS A 116 0.12 -0.26 11.58
C HIS A 116 0.97 -0.89 12.68
N GLN A 117 2.18 -1.35 12.34
CA GLN A 117 3.11 -1.93 13.31
C GLN A 117 3.52 -0.92 14.40
N GLN A 118 3.77 0.34 14.01
CA GLN A 118 4.07 1.41 14.94
C GLN A 118 2.90 1.64 15.91
N LEU A 119 1.68 1.71 15.40
CA LEU A 119 0.49 1.91 16.22
C LEU A 119 0.25 0.75 17.20
N GLU A 120 0.38 -0.49 16.74
CA GLU A 120 0.26 -1.69 17.59
C GLU A 120 1.32 -1.71 18.69
N SER A 121 2.56 -1.34 18.37
CA SER A 121 3.63 -1.22 19.36
C SER A 121 3.33 -0.17 20.43
N GLN A 122 2.87 1.02 20.03
CA GLN A 122 2.49 2.08 20.98
C GLN A 122 1.27 1.67 21.81
N HIS A 123 0.27 1.06 21.19
CA HIS A 123 -0.92 0.57 21.89
C HIS A 123 -0.54 -0.49 22.94
N HIS A 124 0.32 -1.45 22.59
CA HIS A 124 0.79 -2.46 23.54
C HIS A 124 1.60 -1.82 24.70
N LYS A 125 2.49 -0.87 24.39
CA LYS A 125 3.27 -0.16 25.41
C LYS A 125 2.36 0.51 26.44
N VAL A 126 1.40 1.31 25.99
CA VAL A 126 0.52 2.07 26.87
C VAL A 126 -0.46 1.16 27.61
N THR A 127 -1.17 0.29 26.90
CA THR A 127 -2.29 -0.49 27.45
C THR A 127 -1.84 -1.70 28.27
N ARG A 128 -0.64 -2.23 28.01
CA ARG A 128 -0.08 -3.38 28.73
C ARG A 128 1.10 -2.98 29.60
N SER A 129 2.22 -2.61 28.98
CA SER A 129 3.49 -2.45 29.71
C SER A 129 3.43 -1.37 30.80
N ASP A 130 3.04 -0.15 30.43
CA ASP A 130 3.05 0.99 31.35
C ASP A 130 1.92 0.86 32.38
N LEU A 131 0.77 0.34 31.96
CA LEU A 131 -0.38 0.09 32.84
C LEU A 131 -0.09 -0.99 33.90
N ASP A 132 0.60 -2.07 33.54
CA ASP A 132 0.96 -3.12 34.51
C ASP A 132 2.03 -2.65 35.49
N LYS A 133 2.99 -1.83 35.04
CA LYS A 133 3.95 -1.14 35.94
C LYS A 133 3.21 -0.25 36.94
N LEU A 134 2.28 0.57 36.46
CA LEU A 134 1.51 1.47 37.31
C LEU A 134 0.68 0.70 38.34
N LYS A 135 0.03 -0.41 37.94
CA LYS A 135 -0.69 -1.30 38.86
C LYS A 135 0.23 -1.90 39.92
N ALA A 136 1.44 -2.33 39.55
CA ALA A 136 2.40 -2.88 40.48
C ALA A 136 2.84 -1.84 41.51
N THR A 137 3.18 -0.63 41.05
CA THR A 137 3.51 0.51 41.92
C THR A 137 2.37 0.86 42.87
N TYR A 138 1.13 0.94 42.36
CA TYR A 138 -0.04 1.23 43.19
C TYR A 138 -0.27 0.18 44.28
N ARG A 139 -0.18 -1.11 43.94
CA ARG A 139 -0.31 -2.20 44.92
C ARG A 139 0.78 -2.14 45.98
N GLN A 140 2.00 -1.80 45.59
CA GLN A 140 3.11 -1.63 46.52
C GLN A 140 2.84 -0.48 47.50
N LEU A 141 2.53 0.71 46.98
CA LEU A 141 2.22 1.89 47.80
C LEU A 141 1.02 1.66 48.74
N SER A 142 0.00 0.93 48.29
CA SER A 142 -1.15 0.57 49.13
C SER A 142 -0.77 -0.35 50.30
N ARG A 143 0.11 -1.34 50.07
CA ARG A 143 0.64 -2.19 51.15
C ARG A 143 1.49 -1.39 52.12
N ASP A 144 2.37 -0.51 51.62
CA ASP A 144 3.24 0.31 52.45
C ASP A 144 2.44 1.30 53.30
N ALA A 145 1.40 1.92 52.74
CA ALA A 145 0.48 2.79 53.48
C ALA A 145 -0.28 2.04 54.58
N THR A 146 -0.75 0.82 54.30
CA THR A 146 -1.43 -0.03 55.29
C THR A 146 -0.47 -0.42 56.41
N ALA A 147 0.74 -0.85 56.08
CA ALA A 147 1.77 -1.20 57.06
C ALA A 147 2.18 0.00 57.93
N ALA A 148 2.32 1.20 57.35
CA ALA A 148 2.61 2.42 58.10
C ALA A 148 1.47 2.78 59.07
N LYS A 149 0.22 2.63 58.63
CA LYS A 149 -0.98 2.83 59.47
C LYS A 149 -1.02 1.87 60.66
N ASP A 150 -0.70 0.59 60.44
CA ASP A 150 -0.70 -0.41 61.51
C ASP A 150 0.42 -0.15 62.52
N LYS A 151 1.64 0.18 62.05
CA LYS A 151 2.76 0.59 62.93
C LYS A 151 2.40 1.81 63.79
N TYR A 152 1.73 2.81 63.20
CA TYR A 152 1.27 3.98 63.94
C TYR A 152 0.25 3.61 65.03
N ARG A 153 -0.70 2.73 64.72
CA ARG A 153 -1.69 2.23 65.70
C ARG A 153 -1.04 1.46 66.84
N GLU A 154 -0.04 0.64 66.56
CA GLU A 154 0.72 -0.06 67.60
C GLU A 154 1.49 0.90 68.51
N ALA A 155 2.13 1.93 67.96
CA ALA A 155 2.85 2.94 68.74
C ALA A 155 1.91 3.71 69.68
N LEU A 156 0.71 4.06 69.19
CA LEU A 156 -0.36 4.65 70.00
C LEU A 156 -0.79 3.74 71.15
N ALA A 157 -1.04 2.46 70.88
CA ALA A 157 -1.48 1.50 71.89
C ALA A 157 -0.44 1.26 72.99
N LYS A 158 0.86 1.40 72.67
CA LYS A 158 1.99 1.24 73.61
C LYS A 158 2.31 2.51 74.42
N GLY A 159 1.59 3.62 74.21
CA GLY A 159 1.79 4.87 74.96
C GLY A 159 3.11 5.58 74.68
N GLN A 160 3.75 5.33 73.53
CA GLN A 160 5.03 5.96 73.17
C GLN A 160 4.84 7.43 72.76
N PRO A 161 5.73 8.37 73.17
CA PRO A 161 5.63 9.77 72.78
C PRO A 161 5.84 9.95 71.28
N LEU A 162 4.77 10.34 70.58
CA LEU A 162 4.67 10.47 69.12
C LEU A 162 5.57 11.54 68.47
N PHE A 163 6.24 12.37 69.29
CA PHE A 163 7.04 13.50 68.82
C PHE A 163 8.25 13.09 67.96
N PHE A 164 8.87 11.92 68.22
CA PHE A 164 9.99 11.45 67.41
C PHE A 164 9.58 10.80 66.08
N TYR A 165 8.42 10.13 66.04
CA TYR A 165 7.96 9.46 64.82
C TYR A 165 7.42 10.44 63.77
N CYS A 166 6.77 11.53 64.19
CA CYS A 166 6.23 12.54 63.27
C CYS A 166 7.32 13.32 62.52
N LEU A 167 8.46 13.63 63.18
CA LEU A 167 9.60 14.28 62.52
C LEU A 167 10.25 13.38 61.45
N ILE A 168 10.33 12.07 61.68
CA ILE A 168 10.97 11.14 60.74
C ILE A 168 10.10 10.91 59.50
N THR A 169 8.77 10.78 59.64
CA THR A 169 7.89 10.65 58.46
C THR A 169 7.70 11.97 57.69
N CYS A 170 7.71 13.14 58.35
CA CYS A 170 7.70 14.42 57.62
C CYS A 170 8.98 14.63 56.80
N CYS A 171 10.17 14.33 57.33
CA CYS A 171 11.42 14.43 56.57
C CYS A 171 11.47 13.47 55.35
N ALA A 172 10.86 12.28 55.47
CA ALA A 172 10.83 11.31 54.38
C ALA A 172 9.86 11.72 53.25
N LEU A 173 8.76 12.44 53.54
CA LEU A 173 7.84 12.93 52.51
C LEU A 173 8.33 14.20 51.81
N GLN A 174 9.22 14.98 52.44
CA GLN A 174 9.78 16.22 51.86
C GLN A 174 10.99 15.99 50.95
N SER A 175 11.42 14.74 50.80
CA SER A 175 12.58 14.34 49.98
C SER A 175 12.19 13.62 48.67
N TYR A 176 10.89 13.65 48.31
CA TYR A 176 10.35 13.17 47.02
C TYR A 176 9.77 14.31 46.19
#